data_AF-A0A0L0EN03-F1
#
_entry.id   AF-A0A0L0EN03-F1
#
_cell.length_a   1.000
_cell.length_b   1.000
_cell.length_c   1.000
_cell.angle_alpha   90.00
_cell.angle_beta   90.00
_cell.angle_gamma   90.00
#
_symmetry.space_group_name_H-M   'P 1'
#
loop_
_entity.id
_entity.type
_entity.pdbx_description
1 polymer ?
#
loop_
_entity_poly.entity_id
_entity_poly.type
_entity_poly.pdbx_seq_one_letter_code
_entity_poly.pdbx_strand_id
1 'polypeptide(L)'
;MLTAERFIPNPLAGQSEERLYRTGDLARLNAQGQYEYLGRCDDQVQIRGHRIELGEVQHALLTNPAINDACVLAASKRHGEVLVAYLVTLVPLSDETIRAELLKVVPEYMVPAYLSRCPRCL
;
A
#
# COMPACT_ATOMS: atom_id res chain seq x y z
N MET A 1 -0.75 24.81 -0.92
CA MET A 1 -1.51 24.92 -2.18
C MET A 1 -1.55 23.55 -2.84
N LEU A 2 -2.73 22.92 -2.96
CA LEU A 2 -2.92 21.50 -3.33
C LEU A 2 -2.66 21.15 -4.82
N THR A 3 -2.29 22.11 -5.67
CA THR A 3 -2.33 21.94 -7.13
C THR A 3 -1.12 21.24 -7.74
N ALA A 4 0.10 21.47 -7.23
CA ALA A 4 1.31 20.87 -7.82
C ALA A 4 1.43 19.36 -7.53
N GLU A 5 0.97 18.90 -6.37
CA GLU A 5 1.05 17.49 -5.96
C GLU A 5 0.03 16.59 -6.66
N ARG A 6 -1.12 17.16 -7.07
CA ARG A 6 -2.18 16.42 -7.77
C ARG A 6 -2.13 16.56 -9.29
N PHE A 7 -1.57 17.65 -9.81
CA PHE A 7 -1.41 17.89 -11.25
C PHE A 7 0.08 17.86 -11.61
N ILE A 8 0.57 16.68 -11.97
CA ILE A 8 1.99 16.43 -12.27
C ILE A 8 2.28 16.63 -13.77
N PRO A 9 3.53 16.90 -14.18
CA PRO A 9 3.90 16.92 -15.59
C PRO A 9 3.53 15.59 -16.27
N ASN A 10 2.95 15.64 -17.47
CA ASN A 10 2.65 14.44 -18.23
C ASN A 10 3.89 13.98 -19.03
N PRO A 11 4.57 12.88 -18.66
CA PRO A 11 5.75 12.42 -19.38
C PRO A 11 5.44 11.91 -20.79
N LEU A 12 4.16 11.68 -21.11
CA LEU A 12 3.71 11.19 -22.41
C LEU A 12 3.30 12.33 -23.38
N ALA A 13 3.31 13.58 -22.92
CA ALA A 13 2.79 14.72 -23.68
C ALA A 13 3.72 15.23 -24.80
N GLY A 14 4.95 14.73 -24.92
CA GLY A 14 5.90 15.19 -25.92
C GLY A 14 6.24 16.67 -25.76
N GLN A 15 5.88 17.51 -26.75
CA GLN A 15 6.07 18.98 -26.72
C GLN A 15 4.86 19.74 -26.13
N SER A 16 3.81 19.05 -25.69
CA SER A 16 2.62 19.66 -25.10
C SER A 16 2.79 19.90 -23.60
N GLU A 17 2.21 20.99 -23.09
CA GLU A 17 2.22 21.38 -21.67
C GLU A 17 1.11 20.69 -20.84
N GLU A 18 0.76 19.45 -21.20
CA GLU A 18 -0.27 18.69 -20.50
C GLU A 18 0.17 18.22 -19.11
N ARG A 19 -0.80 18.08 -18.22
CA ARG A 19 -0.60 17.58 -16.85
C ARG A 19 -1.46 16.37 -16.59
N LEU A 20 -0.94 15.40 -15.83
CA LEU A 20 -1.70 14.25 -15.35
C LEU A 20 -2.33 14.57 -13.99
N TYR A 21 -3.60 14.21 -13.82
CA TYR A 21 -4.26 14.27 -12.53
C TYR A 21 -4.09 12.95 -11.76
N ARG A 22 -3.51 13.02 -10.57
CA ARG A 22 -3.39 11.88 -9.67
C ARG A 22 -4.71 11.69 -8.91
N THR A 23 -5.55 10.78 -9.40
CA THR A 23 -6.89 10.52 -8.81
C THR A 23 -6.81 10.00 -7.38
N GLY A 24 -5.76 9.24 -7.08
CA GLY A 24 -5.66 8.51 -5.82
C GLY A 24 -6.39 7.17 -5.86
N ASP A 25 -6.81 6.69 -7.03
CA ASP A 25 -7.41 5.37 -7.22
C ASP A 25 -6.36 4.38 -7.73
N LEU A 26 -6.43 3.14 -7.26
CA LEU A 26 -5.66 2.02 -7.81
C LEU A 26 -6.52 1.27 -8.83
N ALA A 27 -5.93 0.96 -9.99
CA ALA A 27 -6.58 0.16 -11.02
C ALA A 27 -5.55 -0.70 -11.75
N ARG A 28 -6.02 -1.76 -12.42
CA ARG A 28 -5.21 -2.60 -13.30
C ARG A 28 -5.93 -2.84 -14.62
N LEU A 29 -5.19 -2.96 -15.72
CA LEU A 29 -5.72 -3.45 -16.99
C LEU A 29 -5.86 -4.97 -16.96
N ASN A 30 -7.03 -5.51 -17.27
CA ASN A 30 -7.20 -6.94 -17.49
C ASN A 30 -6.82 -7.37 -18.91
N ALA A 31 -6.81 -8.68 -19.17
CA ALA A 31 -6.45 -9.24 -20.48
C ALA A 31 -7.36 -8.79 -21.63
N GLN A 32 -8.55 -8.27 -21.30
CA GLN A 32 -9.54 -7.72 -22.22
C GLN A 32 -9.37 -6.20 -22.44
N GLY A 33 -8.35 -5.57 -21.85
CA GLY A 33 -8.07 -4.15 -21.98
C GLY A 33 -8.96 -3.24 -21.15
N GLN A 34 -9.68 -3.77 -20.17
CA GLN A 34 -10.57 -3.02 -19.29
C GLN A 34 -9.86 -2.65 -17.98
N TYR A 35 -10.16 -1.47 -17.45
CA TYR A 35 -9.68 -1.06 -16.13
C TYR A 35 -10.54 -1.70 -15.04
N GLU A 36 -9.90 -2.51 -14.20
CA GLU A 36 -10.46 -3.03 -12.95
C GLU A 36 -10.11 -2.07 -11.81
N TYR A 37 -11.14 -1.53 -11.14
CA TYR A 37 -10.94 -0.71 -9.95
C TYR A 37 -10.52 -1.60 -8.77
N LEU A 38 -9.42 -1.22 -8.10
CA LEU A 38 -8.78 -2.00 -7.03
C LEU A 38 -8.86 -1.31 -5.66
N GLY A 39 -9.39 -0.08 -5.58
CA GLY A 39 -9.50 0.68 -4.32
C GLY A 39 -8.81 2.04 -4.42
N ARG A 40 -8.51 2.64 -3.26
CA ARG A 40 -7.83 3.93 -3.19
C ARG A 40 -6.37 3.77 -2.77
N CYS A 41 -5.49 4.54 -3.38
CA CYS A 41 -4.09 4.64 -3.01
C CYS A 41 -3.91 5.26 -1.60
N ASP A 42 -4.92 5.96 -1.09
CA ASP A 42 -5.02 6.58 0.26
C ASP A 42 -6.03 5.86 1.17
N ASP A 43 -6.14 4.53 1.08
CA ASP A 43 -7.06 3.72 1.90
C ASP A 43 -6.89 4.01 3.41
N GLN A 44 -7.80 4.83 3.94
CA GLN A 44 -7.79 5.25 5.34
C GLN A 44 -8.84 4.46 6.13
N VAL A 45 -8.43 3.86 7.24
CA VAL A 45 -9.30 3.06 8.11
C VAL A 45 -9.31 3.58 9.55
N GLN A 46 -10.34 3.22 10.33
CA GLN A 46 -10.40 3.49 11.76
C GLN A 46 -10.35 2.18 12.55
N ILE A 47 -9.24 1.90 13.21
CA ILE A 47 -9.09 0.68 14.02
C ILE A 47 -8.83 1.07 15.46
N ARG A 48 -9.69 0.60 16.38
CA ARG A 48 -9.57 0.85 17.83
C ARG A 48 -9.44 2.34 18.18
N GLY A 49 -10.13 3.21 17.45
CA GLY A 49 -10.07 4.67 17.64
C GLY A 49 -8.87 5.36 16.99
N HIS A 50 -8.00 4.63 16.31
CA HIS A 50 -6.88 5.19 15.55
C HIS A 50 -7.25 5.35 14.08
N ARG A 51 -6.99 6.53 13.55
CA ARG A 51 -6.97 6.79 12.10
C ARG A 51 -5.67 6.24 11.54
N ILE A 52 -5.77 5.31 10.60
CA ILE A 52 -4.62 4.64 9.97
C ILE A 52 -4.71 4.85 8.46
N GLU A 53 -3.63 5.36 7.87
CA GLU A 53 -3.46 5.45 6.43
C GLU A 53 -2.74 4.17 5.97
N LEU A 54 -3.44 3.23 5.32
CA LEU A 54 -2.87 1.91 4.99
C LEU A 54 -1.65 2.02 4.06
N GLY A 55 -1.65 3.03 3.18
CA GLY A 55 -0.53 3.34 2.30
C GLY A 55 0.77 3.68 3.05
N GLU A 56 0.69 4.24 4.26
CA GLU A 56 1.87 4.53 5.10
C GLU A 56 2.54 3.23 5.55
N VAL A 57 1.73 2.26 6.00
CA VAL A 57 2.22 0.94 6.44
C VAL A 57 2.79 0.16 5.25
N GLN A 58 2.14 0.22 4.09
CA GLN A 58 2.65 -0.38 2.85
C GLN A 58 3.99 0.24 2.43
N HIS A 59 4.09 1.56 2.43
CA HIS A 59 5.33 2.23 2.08
C HIS A 59 6.46 1.85 3.04
N ALA A 60 6.18 1.83 4.35
CA ALA A 60 7.13 1.39 5.37
C ALA A 60 7.63 -0.04 5.12
N LEU A 61 6.73 -0.98 4.80
CA LEU A 61 7.09 -2.35 4.43
C LEU A 61 8.03 -2.39 3.20
N LEU A 62 7.73 -1.60 2.17
CA LEU A 62 8.50 -1.54 0.93
C LEU A 62 9.87 -0.86 1.08
N THR A 63 10.16 -0.22 2.21
CA THR A 63 11.53 0.27 2.49
C THR A 63 12.52 -0.86 2.75
N ASN A 64 12.03 -2.05 3.11
CA ASN A 64 12.86 -3.22 3.28
C ASN A 64 13.16 -3.86 1.92
N PRO A 65 14.43 -3.92 1.46
CA PRO A 65 14.79 -4.42 0.14
C PRO A 65 14.51 -5.93 -0.06
N ALA A 66 14.26 -6.68 1.01
CA ALA A 66 13.83 -8.08 0.93
C ALA A 66 12.34 -8.23 0.57
N ILE A 67 11.54 -7.15 0.61
CA ILE A 67 10.12 -7.15 0.27
C ILE A 67 9.97 -6.53 -1.13
N ASN A 68 9.53 -7.34 -2.09
CA ASN A 68 9.29 -6.93 -3.47
C ASN A 68 7.96 -6.19 -3.62
N ASP A 69 6.93 -6.65 -2.91
CA ASP A 69 5.59 -6.07 -2.98
C ASP A 69 4.85 -6.25 -1.65
N ALA A 70 3.97 -5.32 -1.33
CA ALA A 70 3.21 -5.30 -0.08
C ALA A 70 1.82 -4.66 -0.24
N CYS A 71 0.80 -5.35 0.23
CA CYS A 71 -0.56 -4.85 0.35
C CYS A 71 -1.02 -4.99 1.80
N VAL A 72 -1.58 -3.92 2.38
CA VAL A 72 -2.10 -3.93 3.76
C VAL A 72 -3.59 -3.68 3.69
N LEU A 73 -4.36 -4.51 4.38
CA LEU A 73 -5.82 -4.43 4.44
C LEU A 73 -6.30 -4.41 5.88
N ALA A 74 -7.40 -3.72 6.14
CA ALA A 74 -8.18 -3.94 7.34
C ALA A 74 -9.09 -5.16 7.15
N ALA A 75 -9.09 -6.07 8.12
CA ALA A 75 -9.92 -7.26 8.11
C ALA A 75 -10.70 -7.40 9.42
N SER A 76 -12.00 -7.67 9.32
CA SER A 76 -12.85 -7.98 10.47
C SER A 76 -12.55 -9.40 10.98
N LYS A 77 -12.11 -9.51 12.23
CA LYS A 77 -11.92 -10.78 12.95
C LYS A 77 -12.89 -10.86 14.13
N ARG A 78 -12.94 -12.01 14.81
CA ARG A 78 -13.87 -12.26 15.94
C ARG A 78 -13.79 -11.21 17.05
N HIS A 79 -12.65 -10.56 17.24
CA HIS A 79 -12.40 -9.56 18.29
C HIS A 79 -12.28 -8.12 17.77
N GLY A 80 -12.78 -7.86 16.56
CA GLY A 80 -12.76 -6.54 15.92
C GLY A 80 -11.86 -6.48 14.68
N GLU A 81 -11.70 -5.27 14.15
CA GLU A 81 -10.88 -5.01 12.98
C GLU A 81 -9.39 -5.06 13.33
N VAL A 82 -8.60 -5.62 12.42
CA VAL A 82 -7.15 -5.74 12.52
C VAL A 82 -6.51 -5.50 11.17
N LEU A 83 -5.25 -5.10 11.18
CA LEU A 83 -4.44 -5.00 9.97
C LEU A 83 -3.84 -6.36 9.59
N VAL A 84 -3.90 -6.67 8.29
CA VAL A 84 -3.26 -7.83 7.67
C VAL A 84 -2.38 -7.34 6.53
N ALA A 85 -1.11 -7.76 6.52
CA ALA A 85 -0.22 -7.49 5.40
C ALA A 85 0.00 -8.75 4.57
N TYR A 86 -0.10 -8.60 3.26
CA TYR A 86 0.26 -9.58 2.25
C TYR A 86 1.57 -9.15 1.62
N LEU A 87 2.57 -10.02 1.65
CA LEU A 87 3.95 -9.70 1.28
C LEU A 87 4.45 -10.65 0.20
N VAL A 88 5.13 -10.09 -0.81
CA VAL A 88 5.98 -10.86 -1.73
C VAL A 88 7.42 -10.61 -1.30
N THR A 89 8.10 -11.63 -0.78
CA THR A 89 9.49 -11.52 -0.31
C THR A 89 10.45 -12.11 -1.33
N LEU A 90 11.57 -11.41 -1.59
CA LEU A 90 12.65 -11.90 -2.46
C LEU A 90 13.54 -12.93 -1.78
N VAL A 91 13.67 -12.83 -0.45
CA VAL A 91 14.45 -13.75 0.39
C VAL A 91 13.63 -14.14 1.62
N PRO A 92 13.90 -15.29 2.26
CA PRO A 92 13.26 -15.65 3.52
C PRO A 92 13.46 -14.57 4.58
N LEU A 93 12.35 -14.07 5.13
CA LEU A 93 12.35 -13.00 6.12
C LEU A 93 11.39 -13.37 7.27
N SER A 94 11.90 -13.26 8.50
CA SER A 94 11.13 -13.59 9.71
C SER A 94 10.07 -12.53 10.00
N ASP A 95 8.96 -12.94 10.63
CA ASP A 95 7.91 -12.02 11.06
C ASP A 95 8.43 -11.01 12.09
N GLU A 96 9.30 -11.46 12.98
CA GLU A 96 9.89 -10.68 14.05
C GLU A 96 10.73 -9.55 13.48
N THR A 97 11.55 -9.83 12.46
CA THR A 97 12.33 -8.80 11.77
C THR A 97 11.42 -7.77 11.11
N ILE A 98 10.37 -8.20 10.39
CA ILE A 98 9.45 -7.27 9.71
C ILE A 98 8.76 -6.36 10.71
N ARG A 99 8.24 -6.91 11.82
CA ARG A 99 7.60 -6.11 12.87
C ARG A 99 8.58 -5.17 13.54
N ALA A 100 9.81 -5.62 13.83
CA ALA A 100 10.84 -4.80 14.45
C ALA A 100 11.26 -3.62 13.55
N GLU A 101 11.39 -3.81 12.24
CA GLU A 101 11.67 -2.72 11.30
C GLU A 101 10.48 -1.74 11.21
N LEU A 102 9.25 -2.24 11.15
CA LEU A 102 8.06 -1.38 11.13
C LEU A 102 7.96 -0.51 12.39
N LEU A 103 8.22 -1.06 13.57
CA LEU A 103 8.16 -0.32 14.84
C LEU A 103 9.16 0.85 14.92
N LYS A 104 10.19 0.88 14.06
CA LYS A 104 11.12 2.02 13.98
C LYS A 104 10.54 3.22 13.24
N VAL A 105 9.54 2.99 12.39
CA VAL A 105 9.05 3.99 11.42
C VAL A 105 7.56 4.29 11.55
N VAL A 106 6.76 3.37 12.11
CA VAL A 106 5.33 3.58 12.38
C VAL A 106 4.98 3.26 13.83
N PRO A 107 3.93 3.86 14.40
CA PRO A 107 3.42 3.51 15.72
C PRO A 107 2.95 2.05 15.82
N GLU A 108 2.98 1.48 17.04
CA GLU A 108 2.61 0.08 17.29
C GLU A 108 1.22 -0.30 16.77
N TYR A 109 0.23 0.58 16.89
CA TYR A 109 -1.15 0.32 16.43
C TYR A 109 -1.28 0.21 14.90
N MET A 110 -0.27 0.65 14.14
CA MET A 110 -0.21 0.51 12.68
C MET A 110 0.50 -0.77 12.24
N VAL A 111 1.14 -1.51 13.16
CA VAL A 111 1.84 -2.75 12.82
C VAL A 111 0.83 -3.86 12.54
N PRO A 112 0.90 -4.53 11.37
CA PRO A 112 -0.03 -5.59 11.02
C PRO A 112 0.00 -6.75 12.02
N ALA A 113 -1.19 -7.17 12.47
CA ALA A 113 -1.34 -8.30 13.38
C ALA A 113 -0.96 -9.62 12.67
N TYR A 114 -1.26 -9.72 11.38
CA TYR A 114 -1.02 -10.90 10.56
C TYR A 114 -0.14 -10.56 9.35
N LEU A 115 0.87 -11.39 9.10
CA LEU A 115 1.73 -11.31 7.93
C LEU A 115 1.55 -12.58 7.10
N SER A 116 1.04 -12.44 5.88
CA SER A 116 0.83 -13.54 4.95
C SER A 116 1.78 -13.40 3.76
N ARG A 117 2.39 -14.52 3.35
CA ARG A 117 3.26 -14.54 2.17
C ARG A 117 2.40 -14.84 0.96
N CYS A 118 2.48 -13.99 -0.05
CA CYS A 118 1.83 -14.22 -1.33
C CYS A 118 2.84 -14.85 -2.30
N PRO A 119 2.45 -15.90 -3.05
CA PRO A 119 3.24 -16.32 -4.19
C PRO A 119 3.37 -15.14 -5.16
N ARG A 120 4.55 -15.00 -5.77
CA ARG A 120 4.79 -13.94 -6.77
C ARG A 120 3.82 -14.16 -7.95
N CYS A 121 2.91 -13.22 -8.16
CA CYS A 121 2.11 -13.18 -9.39
C CYS A 121 3.07 -12.86 -10.55
N LEU A 122 3.17 -13.77 -11.51
CA LEU A 122 3.94 -13.61 -12.74
C LEU A 122 3.25 -12.65 -13.71
#